data_AF-A0A964L8C7-F1
#
_entry.id   AF-A0A964L8C7-F1
#
_cell.length_a   1.000
_cell.length_b   1.000
_cell.length_c   1.000
_cell.angle_alpha   90.00
_cell.angle_beta   90.00
_cell.angle_gamma   90.00
#
_symmetry.space_group_name_H-M   'P 1'
#
loop_
_entity.id
_entity.type
_entity.pdbx_description
1 polymer ?
#
loop_
_entity_poly.entity_id
_entity_poly.type
_entity_poly.pdbx_seq_one_letter_code
_entity_poly.pdbx_strand_id
1 'polypeptide(L)'
;MLKKILAFSAVLSFRKVLTFGIALAILIEAITVLLRFGFSLESTRDAATIGNFTLGLRVHHGYIGIFLILLGWCFPLGLRNSLWIVGIGLLISDLMHHFIVLWYFTGSPQFDLVYPQHPYWSRQ
;
A
#
# COMPACT_ATOMS: atom_id res chain seq x y z
N MET A 1 -9.02 -16.11 18.64
CA MET A 1 -8.23 -16.13 17.38
C MET A 1 -7.08 -15.12 17.40
N LEU A 2 -7.36 -13.83 17.61
CA LEU A 2 -6.35 -12.75 17.64
C LEU A 2 -5.14 -13.02 18.56
N LYS A 3 -5.38 -13.48 19.81
CA LYS A 3 -4.29 -13.82 20.74
C LYS A 3 -3.31 -14.86 20.18
N LYS A 4 -3.81 -15.86 19.43
CA LYS A 4 -2.98 -16.89 18.79
C LYS A 4 -2.13 -16.29 17.66
N ILE A 5 -2.72 -15.40 16.87
CA ILE A 5 -2.02 -14.69 15.78
C ILE A 5 -0.90 -13.83 16.37
N LEU A 6 -1.18 -13.03 17.40
CA LEU A 6 -0.17 -12.18 18.02
C LEU A 6 0.96 -12.98 18.68
N ALA A 7 0.64 -14.11 19.33
CA ALA A 7 1.64 -15.01 19.89
C ALA A 7 2.52 -15.63 18.79
N PHE A 8 1.92 -16.06 17.69
CA PHE A 8 2.64 -16.56 16.53
C PHE A 8 3.53 -15.46 15.91
N SER A 9 2.99 -14.27 15.69
CA SER A 9 3.76 -13.14 15.16
C SER A 9 4.92 -12.76 16.06
N ALA A 10 4.78 -12.88 17.39
CA ALA A 10 5.83 -12.52 18.35
C ALA A 10 7.08 -13.41 18.24
N VAL A 11 6.93 -14.67 17.80
CA VAL A 11 8.05 -15.62 17.66
C VAL A 11 8.68 -15.61 16.26
N LEU A 12 8.21 -14.75 15.36
CA LEU A 12 8.79 -14.63 14.02
C LEU A 12 10.13 -13.91 14.09
N SER A 13 11.12 -14.48 13.41
CA SER A 13 12.37 -13.77 13.13
C SER A 13 12.14 -12.68 12.09
N PHE A 14 13.04 -11.69 12.06
CA PHE A 14 13.00 -10.61 11.06
C PHE A 14 12.91 -11.13 9.62
N ARG A 15 13.65 -12.19 9.28
CA ARG A 15 13.60 -12.81 7.96
C ARG A 15 12.19 -13.32 7.62
N LYS A 16 11.52 -13.97 8.57
CA LYS A 16 10.14 -14.46 8.36
C LYS A 16 9.15 -13.31 8.23
N VAL A 17 9.30 -12.24 9.02
CA VAL A 17 8.49 -11.02 8.87
C VAL A 17 8.63 -10.44 7.47
N LEU A 18 9.86 -10.33 6.96
CA LEU A 18 10.12 -9.86 5.61
C LEU A 18 9.52 -10.80 4.55
N THR A 19 9.72 -12.12 4.67
CA THR A 19 9.15 -13.09 3.73
C THR A 19 7.63 -13.04 3.70
N PHE A 20 6.96 -12.98 4.86
CA PHE A 20 5.50 -12.84 4.90
C PHE A 20 5.04 -11.49 4.34
N GLY A 21 5.77 -10.40 4.60
CA GLY A 21 5.49 -9.10 3.99
C GLY A 21 5.58 -9.13 2.47
N ILE A 22 6.62 -9.75 1.91
CA ILE A 22 6.78 -9.91 0.45
C ILE A 22 5.69 -10.82 -0.13
N ALA A 23 5.39 -11.94 0.53
CA ALA A 23 4.31 -12.84 0.08
C ALA A 23 2.95 -12.11 0.08
N LEU A 24 2.70 -11.28 1.09
CA LEU A 24 1.52 -10.43 1.16
C LEU A 24 1.53 -9.35 0.07
N ALA A 25 2.69 -8.74 -0.24
CA ALA A 25 2.83 -7.79 -1.33
C ALA A 25 2.43 -8.40 -2.69
N ILE A 26 2.88 -9.63 -2.97
CA ILE A 26 2.52 -10.34 -4.20
C ILE A 26 1.00 -10.59 -4.27
N LEU A 27 0.39 -11.00 -3.14
CA LEU A 27 -1.06 -11.21 -3.07
C LEU A 27 -1.84 -9.91 -3.30
N ILE A 28 -1.46 -8.83 -2.62
CA ILE A 28 -2.09 -7.52 -2.79
C ILE A 28 -1.93 -7.10 -4.25
N GLU A 29 -0.72 -7.18 -4.81
CA GLU A 29 -0.46 -6.79 -6.20
C GLU A 29 -1.29 -7.58 -7.20
N ALA A 30 -1.44 -8.90 -7.03
CA ALA A 30 -2.29 -9.71 -7.87
C ALA A 30 -3.76 -9.21 -7.86
N ILE A 31 -4.25 -8.82 -6.68
CA ILE A 31 -5.58 -8.20 -6.55
C ILE A 31 -5.58 -6.83 -7.24
N THR A 32 -4.58 -5.97 -7.02
CA THR A 32 -4.48 -4.64 -7.64
C THR A 32 -4.46 -4.72 -9.17
N VAL A 33 -3.69 -5.66 -9.73
CA VAL A 33 -3.63 -5.96 -11.17
C VAL A 33 -4.99 -6.42 -11.69
N LEU A 34 -5.65 -7.35 -11.00
CA LEU A 34 -6.97 -7.82 -11.39
C LEU A 34 -8.00 -6.68 -11.40
N LEU A 35 -7.98 -5.83 -10.37
CA LEU A 35 -8.86 -4.67 -10.28
C LEU A 35 -8.55 -3.64 -11.38
N ARG A 36 -7.26 -3.34 -11.60
CA ARG A 36 -6.82 -2.35 -12.59
C ARG A 36 -7.12 -2.78 -14.02
N PHE A 37 -6.75 -4.00 -14.39
CA PHE A 37 -6.81 -4.44 -15.79
C PHE A 37 -8.00 -5.34 -16.09
N GLY A 38 -8.51 -6.08 -15.10
CA GLY A 38 -9.71 -6.91 -15.25
C GLY A 38 -11.01 -6.12 -15.13
N PHE A 39 -11.05 -5.12 -14.25
CA PHE A 39 -12.23 -4.26 -14.04
C PHE A 39 -12.02 -2.81 -14.52
N SER A 40 -10.86 -2.51 -15.12
CA SER A 40 -10.52 -1.17 -15.62
C SER A 40 -10.61 -0.07 -14.57
N LEU A 41 -10.36 -0.38 -13.29
CA LEU A 41 -10.43 0.60 -12.19
C LEU A 41 -9.19 1.49 -12.15
N GLU A 42 -9.38 2.80 -12.03
CA GLU A 42 -8.30 3.78 -11.94
C GLU A 42 -8.50 4.71 -10.75
N SER A 43 -7.51 4.81 -9.86
CA SER A 43 -7.66 5.62 -8.65
C SER A 43 -7.83 7.11 -8.93
N THR A 44 -7.32 7.61 -10.06
CA THR A 44 -7.50 9.00 -10.51
C THR A 44 -8.93 9.30 -10.97
N ARG A 45 -9.66 8.30 -11.48
CA ARG A 45 -11.04 8.45 -11.97
C ARG A 45 -12.05 8.03 -10.91
N ASP A 46 -11.89 6.83 -10.38
CA ASP A 46 -12.92 6.15 -9.57
C ASP A 46 -12.83 6.53 -8.08
N ALA A 47 -11.68 7.05 -7.64
CA ALA A 47 -11.46 7.50 -6.26
C ALA A 47 -11.15 9.01 -6.16
N ALA A 48 -11.46 9.80 -7.20
CA ALA A 48 -11.19 11.23 -7.23
C ALA A 48 -11.87 12.02 -6.10
N THR A 49 -13.05 11.56 -5.66
CA THR A 49 -13.82 12.19 -4.57
C THR A 49 -13.10 12.13 -3.22
N ILE A 50 -12.20 11.16 -3.02
CA ILE A 50 -11.34 11.09 -1.83
C ILE A 50 -10.42 12.32 -1.75
N GLY A 51 -10.01 12.86 -2.90
CA GLY A 51 -9.22 14.08 -3.01
C GLY A 51 -9.80 15.26 -2.23
N ASN A 52 -11.13 15.37 -2.12
CA ASN A 52 -11.76 16.46 -1.37
C ASN A 52 -11.48 16.38 0.13
N PHE A 53 -11.35 15.16 0.67
CA PHE A 53 -11.08 14.93 2.09
C PHE A 53 -9.59 14.99 2.43
N THR A 54 -8.72 14.84 1.42
CA THR A 54 -7.27 14.84 1.56
C THR A 54 -6.63 16.12 1.01
N LEU A 55 -7.42 17.18 0.76
CA LEU A 55 -6.96 18.45 0.19
C LEU A 55 -6.23 18.27 -1.15
N GLY A 56 -6.66 17.29 -1.95
CA GLY A 56 -6.11 16.93 -3.25
C GLY A 56 -4.89 16.02 -3.19
N LEU A 57 -4.43 15.58 -2.01
CA LEU A 57 -3.37 14.58 -1.88
C LEU A 57 -3.87 13.20 -2.33
N ARG A 58 -3.09 12.52 -3.16
CA ARG A 58 -3.43 11.18 -3.62
C ARG A 58 -3.09 10.17 -2.54
N VAL A 59 -4.00 9.25 -2.25
CA VAL A 59 -3.75 8.20 -1.26
C VAL A 59 -3.14 7.00 -1.97
N HIS A 60 -1.85 6.78 -1.72
CA HIS A 60 -1.16 5.54 -2.05
C HIS A 60 -1.21 4.61 -0.85
N HIS A 61 -1.49 3.33 -1.06
CA HIS A 61 -1.46 2.36 0.04
C HIS A 61 -0.04 2.18 0.60
N GLY A 62 0.99 2.55 -0.18
CA GLY A 62 2.37 2.64 0.30
C GLY A 62 2.56 3.63 1.46
N TYR A 63 1.80 4.73 1.51
CA TYR A 63 1.87 5.70 2.62
C TYR A 63 1.38 5.08 3.93
N ILE A 64 0.28 4.31 3.84
CA ILE A 64 -0.23 3.53 4.97
C ILE A 64 0.82 2.50 5.38
N GLY A 65 1.47 1.85 4.40
CA GLY A 65 2.55 0.90 4.65
C GLY A 65 3.69 1.48 5.49
N ILE A 66 4.21 2.65 5.09
CA ILE A 66 5.26 3.38 5.83
C ILE A 66 4.78 3.73 7.24
N PHE A 67 3.57 4.27 7.37
CA PHE A 67 3.00 4.63 8.66
C PHE A 67 2.92 3.41 9.60
N LEU A 68 2.44 2.25 9.13
CA LEU A 68 2.34 1.03 9.94
C LEU A 68 3.71 0.48 10.36
N ILE A 69 4.72 0.56 9.50
CA ILE A 69 6.09 0.15 9.84
C ILE A 69 6.64 1.00 10.99
N LEU A 70 6.51 2.33 10.87
CA LEU A 70 6.94 3.26 11.91
C LEU A 70 6.16 3.06 13.21
N LEU A 71 4.83 2.93 13.10
CA LEU A 71 3.95 2.72 14.23
C LEU A 71 4.25 1.40 14.98
N GLY A 72 4.72 0.36 14.28
CA GLY A 72 5.07 -0.92 14.89
C GLY A 72 6.10 -0.82 16.02
N TRP A 73 6.98 0.19 15.99
CA TRP A 73 7.96 0.43 17.05
C TRP A 73 7.31 0.77 18.40
N CYS A 74 6.10 1.33 18.40
CA CYS A 74 5.35 1.68 19.60
C CYS A 74 4.67 0.49 20.29
N PHE A 75 4.74 -0.71 19.70
CA PHE A 75 3.98 -1.88 20.16
C PHE A 75 4.86 -3.09 20.53
N PRO A 76 4.32 -4.03 21.33
CA PRO A 76 4.98 -5.31 21.63
C PRO A 76 5.23 -6.15 20.39
N LEU A 77 6.21 -7.07 20.47
CA LEU A 77 6.71 -7.87 19.33
C LEU A 77 5.61 -8.52 18.47
N GLY A 78 4.58 -9.09 19.09
CA GLY A 78 3.47 -9.71 18.34
C GLY A 78 2.78 -8.73 17.40
N LEU A 79 2.32 -7.61 17.95
CA LEU A 79 1.63 -6.58 17.17
C LEU A 79 2.58 -5.83 16.24
N ARG A 80 3.81 -5.53 16.70
CA ARG A 80 4.87 -4.94 15.87
C ARG A 80 5.11 -5.76 14.61
N ASN A 81 5.33 -7.07 14.75
CA ASN A 81 5.61 -7.95 13.63
C ASN A 81 4.39 -8.06 12.70
N SER A 82 3.16 -8.11 13.22
CA SER A 82 1.96 -8.08 12.38
C SER A 82 1.85 -6.75 11.60
N LEU A 83 2.07 -5.61 12.25
CA LEU A 83 2.07 -4.29 11.61
C LEU A 83 3.16 -4.18 10.54
N TRP A 84 4.35 -4.72 10.81
CA TRP A 84 5.44 -4.76 9.85
C TRP A 84 5.14 -5.64 8.65
N ILE A 85 4.55 -6.84 8.83
CA ILE A 85 4.14 -7.69 7.71
C ILE A 85 3.16 -6.95 6.80
N VAL A 86 2.12 -6.36 7.39
CA VAL A 86 1.11 -5.59 6.63
C VAL A 86 1.76 -4.37 5.97
N GLY A 87 2.57 -3.62 6.71
CA GLY A 87 3.19 -2.39 6.23
C GLY A 87 4.19 -2.63 5.11
N ILE A 88 5.03 -3.66 5.21
CA ILE A 88 5.93 -4.12 4.15
C ILE A 88 5.13 -4.56 2.93
N GLY A 89 4.05 -5.33 3.15
CA GLY A 89 3.17 -5.79 2.07
C GLY A 89 2.58 -4.64 1.25
N LEU A 90 2.01 -3.64 1.94
CA LEU A 90 1.44 -2.46 1.29
C LEU A 90 2.49 -1.63 0.58
N LEU A 91 3.63 -1.35 1.24
CA LEU A 91 4.70 -0.54 0.66
C LEU A 91 5.30 -1.19 -0.59
N ILE A 92 5.66 -2.47 -0.52
CA ILE A 92 6.27 -3.17 -1.65
C ILE A 92 5.26 -3.33 -2.78
N SER A 93 4.00 -3.69 -2.49
CA SER A 93 2.98 -3.78 -3.54
C SER A 93 2.77 -2.44 -4.24
N ASP A 94 2.67 -1.33 -3.51
CA ASP A 94 2.49 0.00 -4.10
C ASP A 94 3.65 0.36 -5.05
N LEU A 95 4.89 0.15 -4.60
CA LEU A 95 6.07 0.40 -5.43
C LEU A 95 6.10 -0.51 -6.67
N MET A 96 5.78 -1.81 -6.51
CA MET A 96 5.71 -2.74 -7.64
C MET A 96 4.60 -2.34 -8.62
N HIS A 97 3.43 -1.96 -8.12
CA HIS A 97 2.30 -1.56 -8.96
C HIS A 97 2.67 -0.39 -9.84
N HIS A 98 3.23 0.67 -9.26
CA HIS A 98 3.54 1.88 -9.98
C HIS A 98 4.79 1.74 -10.84
N PHE A 99 5.90 1.28 -10.28
CA PHE A 99 7.20 1.32 -10.95
C PHE A 99 7.54 0.07 -11.75
N ILE A 100 6.76 -1.00 -11.65
CA ILE A 100 6.96 -2.21 -12.47
C ILE A 100 5.74 -2.44 -13.35
N VAL A 101 4.58 -2.67 -12.74
CA VAL A 101 3.39 -3.11 -13.47
C VAL A 101 2.81 -2.00 -14.35
N LEU A 102 2.40 -0.88 -13.78
CA LEU A 102 1.84 0.25 -14.53
C LEU A 102 2.85 0.79 -15.54
N TRP A 103 4.12 0.91 -15.15
CA TRP A 103 5.14 1.35 -16.08
C TRP A 103 5.26 0.42 -17.29
N TYR A 104 5.31 -0.90 -17.07
CA TYR A 104 5.41 -1.88 -18.15
C TYR A 104 4.18 -1.89 -19.06
N PHE A 105 2.97 -1.86 -18.50
CA PHE A 105 1.72 -2.00 -19.29
C PHE A 105 1.19 -0.69 -19.86
N THR A 106 1.48 0.45 -19.24
CA THR A 106 0.90 1.75 -19.64
C THR A 106 1.94 2.78 -20.08
N GLY A 107 3.24 2.48 -19.92
CA GLY A 107 4.33 3.42 -20.23
C GLY A 107 4.50 4.55 -19.21
N SER A 108 3.69 4.59 -18.14
CA SER A 108 3.78 5.59 -17.08
C SER A 108 3.61 4.94 -15.70
N PRO A 109 4.37 5.36 -14.67
CA PRO A 109 4.19 4.84 -13.33
C PRO A 109 2.92 5.36 -12.67
N GLN A 110 2.33 6.46 -13.16
CA GLN A 110 1.15 7.10 -12.56
C GLN A 110 1.29 7.32 -11.04
N PHE A 111 2.48 7.72 -10.57
CA PHE A 111 2.79 7.93 -9.15
C PHE A 111 2.73 9.42 -8.79
N ASP A 112 1.53 9.98 -8.88
CA ASP A 112 1.30 11.41 -8.62
C ASP A 112 1.02 11.64 -7.13
N LEU A 113 1.75 12.56 -6.48
CA LEU A 113 1.49 12.90 -5.07
C LEU A 113 0.14 13.60 -4.85
N VAL A 114 -0.39 14.22 -5.89
CA VAL A 114 -1.65 14.96 -5.89
C VAL A 114 -2.53 14.47 -7.04
N TYR A 115 -3.84 14.63 -6.89
CA TYR A 115 -4.79 14.43 -7.99
C TYR A 115 -4.60 15.55 -9.03
N PRO A 116 -4.15 15.26 -10.27
CA PRO A 116 -3.73 16.29 -11.23
C PRO A 116 -4.84 17.27 -11.63
N GLN A 117 -6.10 16.82 -11.56
CA GLN A 117 -7.27 17.60 -11.97
C GLN A 117 -8.03 18.21 -10.76
N HIS A 118 -7.44 18.19 -9.56
CA HIS A 118 -8.14 18.64 -8.36
C HIS A 118 -8.11 20.17 -8.19
N PRO A 119 -9.24 20.84 -7.85
CA PRO A 119 -9.35 22.30 -7.78
C PRO A 119 -8.36 23.05 -6.86
N TYR A 120 -7.75 22.35 -5.90
CA TYR A 120 -6.72 22.91 -5.01
C TYR A 120 -5.37 23.10 -5.71
N TRP A 121 -5.11 22.34 -6.77
CA TRP A 121 -3.81 22.26 -7.44
C TRP A 121 -3.90 22.66 -8.92
N SER A 122 -5.08 22.60 -9.53
CA SER A 122 -5.31 22.90 -10.95
C SER A 122 -5.47 24.40 -11.28
N ARG A 123 -5.20 25.30 -10.32
CA ARG A 123 -5.33 26.77 -10.45
C ARG A 123 -4.01 27.53 -10.27
N GLN A 124 -2.88 26.83 -10.40
CA GLN A 124 -1.53 27.42 -10.46
C GLN A 124 -1.01 27.33 -11.89
#